data_AF-A0A845AFT0-F1
#
_entry.id   AF-A0A845AFT0-F1
#
_cell.length_a   1.000
_cell.length_b   1.000
_cell.length_c   1.000
_cell.angle_alpha   90.00
_cell.angle_beta   90.00
_cell.angle_gamma   90.00
#
_symmetry.space_group_name_H-M   'P 1'
#
loop_
_entity.id
_entity.type
_entity.pdbx_description
1 polymer ?
#
loop_
_entity_poly.entity_id
_entity_poly.type
_entity_poly.pdbx_seq_one_letter_code
_entity_poly.pdbx_strand_id
1 'polypeptide(L)' 'MSQPKADPAEAKSWENEGGSLAPGQVAASLGVVRHLTETYSVGEFQYTNLTDAVAQARRMAKAEKGLQ' A
#
# COMPACT_ATOMS: atom_id res chain seq x y z
N MET A 1 41.94 23.47 31.16
CA MET A 1 40.53 23.01 31.06
C MET A 1 40.26 22.75 29.59
N SER A 2 40.43 21.51 29.11
CA SER A 2 40.13 21.14 27.72
C SER A 2 38.88 20.27 27.73
N GLN A 3 37.79 20.76 27.12
CA GLN A 3 36.60 19.95 26.88
C GLN A 3 36.88 18.90 25.80
N PRO A 4 36.37 17.67 25.94
CA PRO A 4 36.37 16.72 24.83
C PRO A 4 35.35 17.18 23.78
N LYS A 5 35.82 17.34 22.55
CA LYS A 5 35.00 17.62 21.38
C LYS A 5 34.23 16.34 21.04
N ALA A 6 32.91 16.35 21.21
CA ALA A 6 32.06 15.24 20.81
C ALA A 6 32.18 15.04 19.29
N ASP A 7 32.59 13.83 18.88
CA ASP A 7 32.64 13.44 17.49
C ASP A 7 31.21 13.31 16.94
N PRO A 8 30.86 13.96 15.82
CA PRO A 8 29.52 13.85 15.21
C PRO A 8 29.28 12.50 14.50
N ALA A 9 30.12 11.50 14.73
CA ALA A 9 30.09 10.21 14.04
C ALA A 9 28.98 9.27 14.54
N GLU A 10 28.49 9.45 15.77
CA GLU A 10 27.43 8.59 16.34
C GLU A 10 26.02 8.93 15.85
N ALA A 11 25.79 10.11 15.25
CA ALA A 11 24.45 10.51 14.82
C ALA A 11 24.04 9.95 13.44
N LYS A 12 24.92 9.21 12.74
CA LYS A 12 24.67 8.77 11.36
C LYS A 12 24.25 7.30 11.20
N SER A 13 24.23 6.52 12.27
CA SER A 13 23.82 5.11 12.18
C SER A 13 22.31 4.90 12.17
N TRP A 14 21.51 5.92 12.54
CA TRP A 14 20.06 5.79 12.66
C TRP A 14 19.29 6.09 11.36
N GLU A 15 19.86 6.84 10.41
CA GLU A 15 19.14 7.31 9.21
C GLU A 15 19.11 6.30 8.05
N ASN A 16 19.79 5.15 8.16
CA ASN A 16 19.97 4.19 7.05
C ASN A 16 19.37 2.79 7.27
N GLU A 17 18.46 2.59 8.23
CA GLU A 17 17.68 1.33 8.32
C GLU A 17 16.54 1.25 7.27
N GLY A 18 16.40 2.25 6.41
CA GLY A 18 15.51 2.24 5.25
C GLY A 18 16.14 1.64 3.98
N GLY A 19 17.29 0.97 4.10
CA GLY A 19 18.03 0.39 2.98
C GLY A 19 17.20 -0.68 2.25
N SER A 20 17.06 -0.50 0.94
CA SER A 20 16.36 -1.40 0.01
C SER A 20 16.73 -2.86 0.25
N LEU A 21 15.88 -3.58 0.99
CA LEU A 21 15.93 -5.03 1.04
C LEU A 21 15.36 -5.52 -0.28
N ALA A 22 16.05 -6.42 -0.98
CA ALA A 22 15.43 -7.27 -1.99
C ALA A 22 14.26 -7.99 -1.29
N PRO A 23 13.00 -7.50 -1.42
CA PRO A 23 12.05 -7.59 -0.31
C PRO A 23 11.61 -9.02 -0.01
N GLY A 24 11.71 -9.91 -1.00
CA GLY A 24 11.12 -11.24 -0.95
C GLY A 24 11.80 -12.19 0.05
N GLN A 25 13.13 -12.29 0.04
CA GLN A 25 13.84 -13.30 0.85
C GLN A 25 13.93 -12.92 2.33
N VAL A 26 14.20 -11.65 2.64
CA VAL A 26 14.31 -11.19 4.03
C VAL A 26 12.94 -11.17 4.70
N ALA A 27 11.91 -10.67 4.03
CA ALA A 27 10.53 -10.72 4.54
C ALA A 27 10.08 -12.15 4.85
N ALA A 28 10.37 -13.11 3.96
CA ALA A 28 10.03 -14.52 4.18
C ALA A 28 10.74 -15.11 5.41
N SER A 29 12.04 -14.81 5.61
CA SER A 29 12.80 -15.29 6.77
C SER A 29 12.32 -14.74 8.12
N LEU A 30 11.69 -13.57 8.11
CA LEU A 30 11.11 -12.90 9.28
C LEU A 30 9.64 -13.26 9.51
N GLY A 31 9.08 -14.17 8.72
CA GLY A 31 7.66 -14.54 8.80
C GLY A 31 6.71 -13.45 8.31
N VAL A 32 7.20 -12.45 7.56
CA VAL A 32 6.36 -11.40 6.97
C VAL A 32 5.63 -11.96 5.76
N VAL A 33 4.29 -11.96 5.82
CA VAL A 33 3.41 -12.43 4.74
C VAL A 33 2.75 -11.24 4.05
N ARG A 34 2.88 -11.17 2.72
CA ARG A 34 2.19 -10.15 1.91
C ARG A 34 0.76 -10.61 1.62
N HIS A 35 -0.22 -9.81 2.06
CA HIS A 35 -1.61 -9.96 1.65
C HIS A 35 -1.96 -8.86 0.65
N LEU A 36 -2.43 -9.22 -0.55
CA LEU A 36 -3.04 -8.27 -1.47
C LEU A 36 -4.55 -8.42 -1.40
N THR A 37 -5.26 -7.30 -1.32
CA THR A 37 -6.71 -7.25 -1.47
C THR A 37 -7.03 -6.41 -2.70
N GLU A 38 -7.90 -6.92 -3.56
CA GLU A 38 -8.41 -6.17 -4.70
C GLU A 38 -9.65 -5.35 -4.30
N THR A 39 -9.72 -4.12 -4.81
CA THR A 39 -10.89 -3.24 -4.67
C THR A 39 -11.30 -2.71 -6.03
N TYR A 40 -12.60 -2.58 -6.25
CA TYR A 40 -13.22 -2.17 -7.51
C TYR A 40 -14.09 -0.93 -7.26
N SER A 41 -14.08 0.04 -8.17
CA SER A 41 -14.89 1.26 -8.06
C SER A 41 -15.94 1.32 -9.17
N VAL A 42 -17.17 1.65 -8.81
CA VAL A 42 -18.28 1.86 -9.75
C VAL A 42 -19.03 3.13 -9.34
N GLY A 43 -18.84 4.22 -10.09
CA GLY A 43 -19.28 5.55 -9.65
C GLY A 43 -18.61 5.92 -8.33
N GLU A 44 -19.38 6.36 -7.34
CA GLU A 44 -18.90 6.71 -5.99
C GLU A 44 -18.79 5.51 -5.03
N PHE A 45 -19.14 4.30 -5.48
CA PHE A 45 -19.16 3.11 -4.64
C PHE A 45 -17.90 2.24 -4.82
N GLN A 46 -17.49 1.57 -3.74
CA GLN A 46 -16.36 0.63 -3.72
C GLN A 46 -16.83 -0.79 -3.40
N TYR A 47 -16.20 -1.78 -4.03
CA TYR A 47 -16.52 -3.20 -3.92
C TYR A 47 -15.25 -4.01 -3.70
N THR A 48 -15.34 -5.09 -2.94
CA THR A 48 -14.29 -6.10 -2.79
C THR A 48 -14.56 -7.36 -3.63
N ASN A 49 -15.73 -7.43 -4.28
CA ASN A 49 -16.14 -8.51 -5.16
C ASN A 49 -16.36 -7.98 -6.58
N LEU A 50 -15.64 -8.54 -7.55
CA LEU A 50 -15.75 -8.17 -8.97
C LEU A 50 -17.15 -8.38 -9.53
N THR A 51 -17.83 -9.46 -9.12
CA THR A 51 -19.16 -9.81 -9.61
C THR A 51 -20.18 -8.74 -9.23
N ASP A 52 -20.09 -8.22 -8.00
CA ASP A 52 -20.97 -7.17 -7.51
C ASP A 52 -20.71 -5.84 -8.21
N ALA A 53 -19.43 -5.50 -8.42
CA ALA A 53 -19.03 -4.32 -9.18
C ALA A 53 -19.59 -4.38 -10.62
N VAL A 54 -19.46 -5.51 -11.30
CA VAL A 54 -19.99 -5.70 -12.65
C VAL A 54 -21.51 -5.62 -12.67
N ALA A 55 -22.19 -6.23 -11.69
CA ALA A 55 -23.64 -6.15 -11.58
C ALA A 55 -24.12 -4.70 -11.38
N GLN A 56 -23.41 -3.92 -10.55
CA GLN A 56 -23.71 -2.50 -10.37
C GLN A 56 -23.50 -1.70 -11.65
N ALA A 57 -22.37 -1.90 -12.33
CA ALA A 57 -22.06 -1.19 -13.58
C ALA A 57 -23.16 -1.42 -14.64
N ARG A 58 -23.66 -2.66 -14.76
CA ARG A 58 -24.78 -3.00 -15.65
C ARG A 58 -26.08 -2.30 -15.24
N ARG A 59 -26.38 -2.22 -13.94
CA ARG A 59 -27.57 -1.53 -13.43
C ARG A 59 -27.52 -0.04 -13.74
N MET A 60 -26.37 0.61 -13.53
CA MET A 60 -26.18 2.03 -13.84
C MET A 60 -26.34 2.31 -15.33
N ALA A 61 -25.71 1.51 -16.20
CA ALA A 61 -25.84 1.65 -17.65
C ALA A 61 -27.28 1.46 -18.13
N LYS A 62 -28.04 0.53 -17.52
CA LYS A 62 -29.47 0.35 -17.83
C LYS A 62 -30.31 1.55 -17.37
N ALA A 63 -30.03 2.10 -16.19
CA ALA A 63 -30.75 3.25 -15.65
C ALA A 63 -30.54 4.50 -16.51
N GLU A 64 -29.30 4.74 -16.97
CA GLU A 64 -28.97 5.85 -17.87
C GLU A 64 -29.69 5.73 -19.21
N LYS A 65 -29.71 4.53 -19.80
CA LYS A 65 -30.40 4.28 -21.07
C LYS A 65 -31.93 4.40 -20.99
N GLY A 66 -32.52 4.20 -19.81
CA GLY A 66 -33.96 4.35 -19.60
C GLY A 66 -34.42 5.79 -19.34
N LEU A 67 -33.47 6.71 -19.15
CA LEU A 67 -33.72 8.14 -18.93
C LEU A 67 -33.65 8.97 -20.22
N GLN A 68 -33.23 8.37 -21.33
CA GLN A 68 -33.21 8.94 -22.69
C GLN A 68 -34.48 8.57 -23.46
#